data_AF-A0A3B4BJB3-F1
#
_entry.id   AF-A0A3B4BJB3-F1
#
_cell.length_a   1.000
_cell.length_b   1.000
_cell.length_c   1.000
_cell.angle_alpha   90.00
_cell.angle_beta   90.00
_cell.angle_gamma   90.00
#
_symmetry.space_group_name_H-M   'P 1'
#
loop_
_entity.id
_entity.type
_entity.pdbx_description
1 polymer ?
#
loop_
_entity_poly.entity_id
_entity_poly.type
_entity_poly.pdbx_seq_one_letter_code
_entity_poly.pdbx_strand_id
1 'polypeptide(L)'
;GAGSEDSHNSTSICVRYYDFKRTAQNKEKKTIEAADKAMKSAERKTQQTLKEVQTVTTIQKARKVYWFEKFLWFISAENYLVIAGRDQQQNEMIVKRYLRAGDVYVHADLHGATSCVIKNPTGDTSVVVL
;
A
#
# COMPACT_ATOMS: atom_id res chain seq x y z
N GLY A 1 -80.34 -1.03 0.11
CA GLY A 1 -79.25 -1.99 0.41
C GLY A 1 -77.92 -1.28 0.49
N ALA A 2 -77.73 -0.39 1.48
CA ALA A 2 -76.49 0.38 1.65
C ALA A 2 -75.64 -0.07 2.87
N GLY A 3 -76.15 -0.98 3.71
CA GLY A 3 -75.49 -1.36 4.97
C GLY A 3 -74.49 -2.53 4.89
N SER A 4 -74.45 -3.27 3.77
CA SER A 4 -73.59 -4.45 3.61
C SER A 4 -72.28 -4.17 2.86
N GLU A 5 -72.20 -3.09 2.08
CA GLU A 5 -70.98 -2.71 1.34
C GLU A 5 -69.97 -1.98 2.24
N ASP A 6 -70.45 -1.19 3.21
CA ASP A 6 -69.60 -0.42 4.13
C ASP A 6 -68.85 -1.30 5.15
N SER A 7 -69.43 -2.42 5.59
CA SER A 7 -68.81 -3.35 6.55
C SER A 7 -67.69 -4.20 5.93
N HIS A 8 -67.84 -4.58 4.66
CA HIS A 8 -66.80 -5.26 3.87
C HIS A 8 -65.65 -4.31 3.53
N ASN A 9 -65.95 -3.03 3.27
CA ASN A 9 -64.93 -2.01 3.08
C ASN A 9 -64.15 -1.74 4.39
N SER A 10 -64.85 -1.65 5.53
CA SER A 10 -64.27 -1.41 6.86
C SER A 10 -63.33 -2.53 7.34
N THR A 11 -63.71 -3.79 7.12
CA THR A 11 -62.83 -4.93 7.45
C THR A 11 -61.59 -4.99 6.54
N SER A 12 -61.76 -4.69 5.25
CA SER A 12 -60.67 -4.62 4.27
C SER A 12 -59.64 -3.52 4.61
N ILE A 13 -60.09 -2.32 4.98
CA ILE A 13 -59.18 -1.22 5.39
C ILE A 13 -58.41 -1.56 6.67
N CYS A 14 -59.05 -2.23 7.64
CA CYS A 14 -58.40 -2.63 8.90
C CYS A 14 -57.30 -3.67 8.66
N VAL A 15 -57.56 -4.68 7.82
CA VAL A 15 -56.57 -5.71 7.46
C VAL A 15 -55.40 -5.08 6.71
N ARG A 16 -55.66 -4.23 5.71
CA ARG A 16 -54.59 -3.54 4.97
C ARG A 16 -53.74 -2.64 5.86
N TYR A 17 -54.35 -1.95 6.82
CA TYR A 17 -53.61 -1.11 7.75
C TYR A 17 -52.66 -1.94 8.63
N TYR A 18 -53.13 -3.10 9.12
CA TYR A 18 -52.30 -4.01 9.91
C TYR A 18 -51.13 -4.58 9.10
N ASP A 19 -51.37 -5.01 7.86
CA ASP A 19 -50.33 -5.51 6.96
C ASP A 19 -49.32 -4.41 6.58
N PHE A 20 -49.79 -3.19 6.35
CA PHE A 20 -48.93 -2.05 6.09
C PHE A 20 -48.02 -1.74 7.30
N LYS A 21 -48.58 -1.72 8.51
CA LYS A 21 -47.80 -1.53 9.75
C LYS A 21 -46.74 -2.62 9.92
N ARG A 22 -47.09 -3.88 9.71
CA ARG A 22 -46.17 -5.02 9.82
C ARG A 22 -45.05 -4.97 8.79
N THR A 23 -45.38 -4.61 7.53
CA THR A 23 -44.38 -4.49 6.47
C THR A 23 -43.45 -3.29 6.67
N ALA A 24 -43.97 -2.15 7.16
CA ALA A 24 -43.15 -0.99 7.53
C ALA A 24 -42.16 -1.34 8.66
N GLN A 25 -42.62 -1.99 9.73
CA GLN A 25 -41.75 -2.45 10.83
C GLN A 25 -40.66 -3.42 10.34
N ASN A 26 -41.00 -4.34 9.44
CA ASN A 26 -40.02 -5.28 8.89
C ASN A 26 -39.00 -4.60 7.97
N LYS A 27 -39.40 -3.58 7.21
CA LYS A 27 -38.47 -2.78 6.38
C LYS A 27 -37.50 -1.98 7.25
N GLU A 28 -38.01 -1.34 8.30
CA GLU A 28 -37.19 -0.59 9.25
C GLU A 28 -36.14 -1.47 9.92
N LYS A 29 -36.53 -2.63 10.45
CA LYS A 29 -35.59 -3.61 11.05
C LYS A 29 -34.50 -4.04 10.07
N LYS A 30 -34.87 -4.38 8.83
CA LYS A 30 -33.91 -4.79 7.80
C LYS A 30 -32.93 -3.68 7.44
N THR A 31 -33.38 -2.43 7.40
CA THR A 31 -32.51 -1.27 7.13
C THR A 31 -31.49 -1.06 8.24
N ILE A 32 -31.93 -1.16 9.51
CA ILE A 32 -31.05 -1.03 10.69
C ILE A 32 -30.00 -2.15 10.70
N GLU A 33 -30.42 -3.40 10.49
CA GLU A 33 -29.50 -4.55 10.44
C GLU A 33 -28.48 -4.44 9.29
N ALA A 34 -28.91 -3.97 8.12
CA ALA A 34 -28.03 -3.75 6.99
C ALA A 34 -27.01 -2.63 7.26
N ALA A 35 -27.44 -1.53 7.88
CA ALA A 35 -26.58 -0.42 8.28
C ALA A 35 -25.54 -0.88 9.32
N ASP A 36 -25.96 -1.59 10.36
CA ASP A 36 -25.07 -2.14 11.39
C ASP A 36 -24.02 -3.10 10.81
N LYS A 37 -24.45 -3.96 9.87
CA LYS A 37 -23.55 -4.90 9.20
C LYS A 37 -22.53 -4.17 8.33
N ALA A 38 -22.95 -3.13 7.61
CA ALA A 38 -22.06 -2.30 6.81
C ALA A 38 -21.03 -1.57 7.69
N MET A 39 -21.48 -0.95 8.79
CA MET A 39 -20.62 -0.26 9.76
C MET A 39 -19.59 -1.19 10.38
N LYS A 40 -20.02 -2.35 10.91
CA LYS A 40 -19.11 -3.36 11.46
C LYS A 40 -18.11 -3.88 10.42
N SER A 41 -18.54 -4.02 9.17
CA SER A 41 -17.65 -4.44 8.08
C SER A 41 -16.60 -3.38 7.73
N ALA A 42 -16.97 -2.10 7.78
CA ALA A 42 -16.06 -0.98 7.58
C ALA A 42 -15.05 -0.88 8.74
N GLU A 43 -15.51 -0.96 9.99
CA GLU A 43 -14.66 -0.96 11.18
C GLU A 43 -13.66 -2.13 11.18
N ARG A 44 -14.10 -3.33 10.77
CA ARG A 44 -13.22 -4.49 10.69
C ARG A 44 -12.13 -4.29 9.63
N LYS A 45 -12.48 -3.71 8.47
CA LYS A 45 -11.53 -3.40 7.40
C LYS A 45 -10.54 -2.34 7.84
N THR A 46 -10.99 -1.25 8.46
CA THR A 46 -10.08 -0.20 8.95
C THR A 46 -9.13 -0.72 10.02
N GLN A 47 -9.61 -1.55 10.96
CA GLN A 47 -8.75 -2.19 11.96
C GLN A 47 -7.73 -3.16 11.33
N GLN A 48 -8.10 -3.90 10.29
CA GLN A 48 -7.17 -4.78 9.57
C GLN A 48 -6.09 -3.96 8.85
N THR A 49 -6.46 -2.91 8.11
CA THR A 49 -5.50 -2.03 7.45
C THR A 49 -4.55 -1.37 8.45
N LEU A 50 -5.05 -0.90 9.60
CA LEU A 50 -4.22 -0.31 10.65
C LEU A 50 -3.23 -1.33 11.23
N LYS A 51 -3.66 -2.58 11.44
CA LYS A 51 -2.77 -3.65 11.89
C LYS A 51 -1.68 -3.93 10.85
N GLU A 52 -2.02 -4.10 9.58
CA GLU A 52 -1.06 -4.33 8.50
C GLU A 52 -0.01 -3.21 8.40
N VAL A 53 -0.45 -1.95 8.43
CA VAL A 53 0.45 -0.79 8.43
C VAL A 53 1.38 -0.81 9.65
N GLN A 54 0.86 -1.14 10.84
CA GLN A 54 1.69 -1.28 12.05
C GLN A 54 2.70 -2.42 11.92
N THR A 55 2.32 -3.58 11.38
CA THR A 55 3.24 -4.71 11.19
C THR A 55 4.37 -4.34 10.22
N VAL A 56 4.04 -3.75 9.07
CA VAL A 56 5.03 -3.30 8.08
C VAL A 56 5.99 -2.27 8.70
N THR A 57 5.45 -1.30 9.45
CA THR A 57 6.27 -0.27 10.12
C THR A 57 7.18 -0.89 11.20
N THR A 58 6.70 -1.88 11.94
CA THR A 58 7.48 -2.58 12.98
C THR A 58 8.60 -3.42 12.35
N ILE A 59 8.32 -4.13 11.26
CA ILE A 59 9.31 -4.90 10.51
C ILE A 59 10.40 -3.98 9.95
N GLN A 60 10.03 -2.81 9.41
CA GLN A 60 11.00 -1.81 8.94
C GLN A 60 11.87 -1.27 10.08
N LYS A 61 11.31 -1.05 11.28
CA LYS A 61 12.08 -0.61 12.46
C LYS A 61 13.07 -1.67 12.96
N ALA A 62 12.75 -2.96 12.82
CA ALA A 62 13.61 -4.05 13.27
C ALA A 62 14.81 -4.30 12.33
N ARG A 63 14.69 -3.94 11.05
CA ARG A 63 15.78 -4.10 10.08
C ARG A 63 16.71 -2.89 10.11
N LYS A 64 18.02 -3.14 10.21
CA LYS A 64 19.03 -2.11 9.94
C LYS A 64 19.01 -1.77 8.46
N VAL A 65 18.42 -0.63 8.10
CA VAL A 65 18.42 -0.11 6.73
C VAL A 65 19.85 0.33 6.39
N TYR A 66 20.44 -0.28 5.36
CA TYR A 66 21.76 0.16 4.90
C TYR A 66 21.65 1.44 4.08
N TRP A 67 22.67 2.29 4.18
CA TRP A 67 22.68 3.61 3.52
C TRP A 67 22.60 3.52 1.99
N PHE A 68 23.03 2.39 1.40
CA PHE A 68 23.06 2.18 -0.06
C PHE A 68 21.70 1.74 -0.63
N GLU A 69 20.75 1.31 0.20
CA GLU A 69 19.46 0.78 -0.26
C GLU A 69 18.59 1.82 -0.98
N LYS A 70 18.92 3.11 -0.84
CA LYS A 70 18.28 4.21 -1.57
C LYS A 70 18.67 4.27 -3.05
N PHE A 71 19.79 3.65 -3.45
CA PHE A 71 20.31 3.61 -4.81
C PHE A 71 19.87 2.36 -5.56
N LEU A 72 20.24 2.23 -6.83
CA LEU A 72 20.29 0.91 -7.48
C LEU A 72 21.51 0.18 -6.94
N TRP A 73 21.36 -1.05 -6.47
CA TRP A 73 22.46 -1.80 -5.86
C TRP A 73 22.31 -3.29 -6.06
N PHE A 74 23.45 -3.98 -6.10
CA PHE A 74 23.53 -5.44 -6.06
C PHE A 74 24.89 -5.89 -5.49
N ILE A 75 24.99 -7.17 -5.12
CA ILE A 75 26.26 -7.81 -4.75
C ILE A 75 26.74 -8.64 -5.94
N SER A 76 27.96 -8.43 -6.41
CA SER A 76 28.56 -9.22 -7.49
C SER A 76 28.87 -10.65 -7.04
N ALA A 77 29.16 -11.54 -8.00
CA ALA A 77 29.54 -12.93 -7.70
C ALA A 77 30.81 -13.02 -6.83
N GLU A 78 31.72 -12.06 -6.96
CA GLU A 78 32.93 -11.93 -6.15
C GLU A 78 32.70 -11.15 -4.85
N ASN A 79 31.44 -10.98 -4.45
CA ASN A 79 31.04 -10.38 -3.18
C ASN A 79 31.35 -8.87 -3.04
N TYR A 80 31.45 -8.14 -4.14
CA TYR A 80 31.58 -6.68 -4.14
C TYR A 80 30.22 -5.99 -4.14
N LEU A 81 30.09 -4.91 -3.35
CA LEU A 81 28.92 -4.05 -3.39
C LEU A 81 29.01 -3.10 -4.58
N VAL A 82 28.02 -3.14 -5.45
CA VAL A 82 27.88 -2.22 -6.58
C VAL A 82 26.71 -1.27 -6.32
N ILE A 83 26.93 0.03 -6.54
CA ILE A 83 25.89 1.07 -6.42
C ILE A 83 25.82 1.91 -7.70
N ALA A 84 24.61 2.34 -8.07
CA ALA A 84 24.34 3.11 -9.28
C ALA A 84 23.18 4.10 -9.08
N GLY A 85 23.21 5.22 -9.80
CA GLY A 85 22.18 6.27 -9.69
C GLY A 85 21.00 6.07 -10.63
N ARG A 86 19.80 6.43 -10.18
CA ARG A 86 18.59 6.41 -11.03
C ARG A 86 18.45 7.63 -11.93
N ASP A 87 19.12 8.73 -11.56
CA ASP A 87 19.06 10.02 -12.24
C ASP A 87 20.40 10.74 -12.10
N GLN A 88 20.52 11.88 -12.80
CA GLN A 88 21.74 12.69 -12.79
C GLN A 88 22.13 13.20 -11.39
N GLN A 89 21.16 13.57 -10.55
CA GLN A 89 21.44 14.06 -9.20
C GLN A 89 22.00 12.96 -8.30
N GLN A 90 21.47 11.74 -8.40
CA GLN A 90 21.99 10.57 -7.72
C GLN A 90 23.36 10.17 -8.25
N ASN A 91 23.58 10.22 -9.57
CA ASN A 91 24.89 9.95 -10.17
C ASN A 91 25.96 10.87 -9.57
N GLU A 92 25.70 12.17 -9.55
CA GLU A 92 26.61 13.14 -8.93
C GLU A 92 26.79 12.90 -7.44
N MET A 93 25.73 12.56 -6.71
CA MET A 93 25.80 12.25 -5.28
C MET A 93 26.68 11.03 -5.01
N ILE A 94 26.54 9.96 -5.82
CA ILE A 94 27.32 8.73 -5.70
C ILE A 94 28.79 9.04 -5.92
N VAL A 95 29.14 9.72 -7.01
CA VAL A 95 30.53 10.05 -7.33
C VAL A 95 31.14 10.99 -6.29
N LYS A 96 30.43 12.05 -5.89
CA LYS A 96 30.98 13.07 -4.98
C LYS A 96 31.07 12.60 -3.53
N ARG A 97 30.13 11.77 -3.05
CA ARG A 97 30.03 11.42 -1.62
C ARG A 97 30.40 9.99 -1.29
N TYR A 98 30.31 9.07 -2.25
CA TYR A 98 30.40 7.64 -1.98
C TYR A 98 31.53 6.94 -2.74
N LEU A 99 32.13 7.57 -3.76
CA LEU A 99 33.38 7.10 -4.35
C LEU A 99 34.57 7.45 -3.44
N ARG A 100 35.35 6.45 -3.05
CA ARG A 100 36.58 6.61 -2.24
C ARG A 100 37.79 6.13 -3.04
N ALA A 101 38.99 6.49 -2.57
CA ALA A 101 40.21 5.92 -3.11
C ALA A 101 40.19 4.38 -3.01
N GLY A 102 40.54 3.70 -4.10
CA GLY A 102 40.49 2.25 -4.22
C GLY A 102 39.18 1.69 -4.77
N ASP A 103 38.07 2.44 -4.73
CA ASP A 103 36.82 2.06 -5.40
C ASP A 103 36.95 2.21 -6.93
N VAL A 104 36.15 1.44 -7.68
CA VAL A 104 36.13 1.49 -9.14
C VAL A 104 34.93 2.30 -9.62
N TYR A 105 35.16 3.26 -10.51
CA TYR A 105 34.12 4.02 -11.19
C TYR A 105 33.86 3.45 -12.58
N VAL A 106 32.59 3.28 -12.94
CA VAL A 106 32.17 2.71 -14.23
C VAL A 106 31.07 3.59 -14.82
N HIS A 107 31.19 3.90 -16.11
CA HIS A 107 30.22 4.66 -16.88
C HIS A 107 30.31 4.22 -18.35
N ALA A 108 29.18 4.07 -19.03
CA ALA A 108 29.19 3.73 -20.46
C ALA A 108 29.42 4.99 -21.30
N ASP A 109 30.11 4.89 -22.44
CA ASP A 109 30.25 6.00 -23.39
C ASP A 109 28.95 6.23 -24.20
N LEU A 110 27.88 6.57 -23.48
CA LEU A 110 26.56 6.88 -24.03
C LEU A 110 25.95 8.06 -23.28
N HIS A 111 25.32 8.96 -24.04
CA HIS A 111 24.60 10.08 -23.45
C HIS A 111 23.43 9.59 -22.59
N GLY A 112 23.42 10.00 -21.32
CA GLY A 112 22.40 9.59 -20.35
C GLY A 112 22.68 8.26 -19.65
N ALA A 113 23.87 7.67 -19.83
CA ALA A 113 24.26 6.48 -19.09
C ALA A 113 24.35 6.74 -17.58
N THR A 114 24.01 5.71 -16.80
CA THR A 114 24.12 5.76 -15.34
C THR A 114 25.59 5.65 -14.91
N SER A 115 25.93 6.37 -13.84
CA SER A 115 27.20 6.21 -13.13
C SER A 115 27.11 5.08 -12.11
N CYS A 116 28.08 4.16 -12.15
CA CYS A 116 28.22 3.04 -11.23
C CYS A 116 29.52 3.16 -10.42
N VAL A 117 29.48 2.72 -9.16
CA VAL A 117 30.64 2.60 -8.28
C VAL A 117 30.68 1.21 -7.68
N ILE A 118 31.81 0.54 -7.81
CA ILE A 118 32.09 -0.76 -7.19
C ILE A 118 32.93 -0.49 -5.94
N LYS A 119 32.39 -0.87 -4.78
CA LYS A 119 33.03 -0.65 -3.48
C LYS A 119 34.12 -1.68 -3.27
N ASN A 120 35.34 -1.23 -3.01
CA ASN A 120 36.50 -2.08 -2.79
C ASN A 120 36.87 -2.09 -1.29
N PRO A 121 36.55 -3.16 -0.55
CA PRO A 121 36.86 -3.24 0.88
C PRO A 121 38.36 -3.39 1.17
N THR A 122 39.15 -3.90 0.20
CA THR A 122 40.59 -4.14 0.34
C THR A 122 41.45 -2.92 0.00
N GLY A 123 40.92 -1.95 -0.76
CA GLY A 123 41.61 -0.69 -1.08
C GLY A 123 42.67 -0.77 -2.19
N ASP A 124 42.95 -1.96 -2.71
CA ASP A 124 43.90 -2.16 -3.81
C ASP A 124 43.38 -1.56 -5.11
N THR A 125 44.13 -0.63 -5.69
CA THR A 125 43.66 0.16 -6.84
C THR A 125 43.65 -0.70 -8.11
N SER A 126 42.49 -1.23 -8.46
CA SER A 126 42.24 -1.92 -9.73
C SER A 126 41.55 -0.96 -10.68
N VAL A 127 42.30 -0.32 -11.58
CA VAL A 127 41.70 0.55 -12.60
C VAL A 127 41.17 -0.32 -13.73
N VAL A 128 39.85 -0.46 -13.83
CA VAL A 128 39.19 -1.05 -14.99
C VAL A 128 38.58 0.10 -15.79
N VAL A 129 39.15 0.39 -16.96
CA VAL A 129 38.54 1.28 -17.96
C VAL A 129 37.81 0.37 -18.95
N LEU A 130 36.48 0.50 -19.02
CA LEU A 130 35.62 -0.11 -20.04
C LEU A 130 34.77 0.99 -20.66
#